data_AF-A0A523AHH3-F1
#
_entry.id   AF-A0A523AHH3-F1
#
_cell.length_a   1.000
_cell.length_b   1.000
_cell.length_c   1.000
_cell.angle_alpha   90.00
_cell.angle_beta   90.00
_cell.angle_gamma   90.00
#
_symmetry.space_group_name_H-M   'P 1'
#
loop_
_entity.id
_entity.type
_entity.pdbx_description
1 polymer ?
#
loop_
_entity_poly.entity_id
_entity_poly.type
_entity_poly.pdbx_seq_one_letter_code
_entity_poly.pdbx_strand_id
1 'polypeptide(L)'
;MILLLLAILSANSAFQGEVINLTLSEPATVYLDECMFFEHSLNSSENLAPGNYRIVLSYGCEGFKSILVKGTQEERLILEVKKLGNFSEELTKLQKNLILLQKENENLKSRASYLQSLVEIINSINVDLYDRIKDLTEKNAKLNQELEFTKSELQNCSRDIVSMNQKISNLQLRISELEKNNSELERTLKSTEESLKSSAFYSEIFKNSTLLLIAIVVGIFLAFLRRY
;
A
#
# COMPACT_ATOMS: atom_id res chain seq x y z
N MET A 1 -37.39 -49.87 32.11
CA MET A 1 -36.42 -49.51 31.06
C MET A 1 -36.97 -50.00 29.73
N ILE A 2 -37.52 -49.11 28.92
CA ILE A 2 -37.94 -49.41 27.56
C ILE A 2 -36.65 -49.35 26.73
N LEU A 3 -36.20 -50.47 26.17
CA LEU A 3 -35.11 -50.47 25.18
C LEU A 3 -35.59 -49.62 23.99
N LEU A 4 -35.07 -48.41 23.85
CA LEU A 4 -35.24 -47.64 22.62
C LEU A 4 -34.34 -48.28 21.56
N LEU A 5 -34.97 -48.80 20.49
CA LEU A 5 -34.26 -49.24 19.29
C LEU A 5 -33.57 -48.03 18.65
N LEU A 6 -32.31 -48.21 18.24
CA LEU A 6 -31.50 -47.16 17.63
C LEU A 6 -31.95 -46.93 16.18
N ALA A 7 -32.40 -48.01 15.52
CA ALA A 7 -32.86 -47.97 14.15
C ALA A 7 -34.06 -48.88 13.90
N ILE A 8 -34.96 -48.48 12.99
CA ILE A 8 -36.13 -49.27 12.59
C ILE A 8 -36.24 -49.29 11.06
N LEU A 9 -36.42 -50.47 10.48
CA LEU A 9 -36.76 -50.64 9.07
C LEU A 9 -38.27 -50.66 8.87
N SER A 10 -38.74 -50.06 7.79
CA SER A 10 -40.16 -50.11 7.39
C SER A 10 -40.63 -51.51 6.98
N ALA A 11 -39.71 -52.40 6.58
CA ALA A 11 -40.00 -53.76 6.18
C ALA A 11 -38.82 -54.70 6.47
N ASN A 12 -39.12 -55.96 6.82
CA ASN A 12 -38.12 -57.02 7.05
C ASN A 12 -37.83 -57.84 5.77
N SER A 13 -38.61 -57.63 4.71
CA SER A 13 -38.37 -58.19 3.38
C SER A 13 -38.73 -57.18 2.31
N ALA A 14 -37.97 -57.13 1.22
CA ALA A 14 -38.19 -56.24 0.09
C ALA A 14 -37.78 -56.91 -1.22
N PHE A 15 -38.25 -56.41 -2.35
CA PHE A 15 -37.87 -56.92 -3.67
C PHE A 15 -36.66 -56.19 -4.24
N GLN A 16 -35.97 -56.83 -5.18
CA GLN A 16 -34.95 -56.19 -6.02
C GLN A 16 -35.49 -54.90 -6.68
N GLY A 17 -34.72 -53.81 -6.59
CA GLY A 17 -35.11 -52.52 -7.15
C GLY A 17 -36.03 -51.68 -6.27
N GLU A 18 -36.48 -52.21 -5.13
CA GLU A 18 -37.37 -51.52 -4.20
C GLU A 18 -36.62 -50.53 -3.30
N VAL A 19 -37.36 -49.57 -2.75
CA VAL A 19 -36.85 -48.59 -1.79
C VAL A 19 -37.41 -48.89 -0.42
N ILE A 20 -36.54 -49.04 0.58
CA ILE A 20 -36.90 -49.26 1.99
C ILE A 20 -36.61 -48.00 2.80
N ASN A 21 -37.38 -47.78 3.87
CA ASN A 21 -37.15 -46.65 4.76
C ASN A 21 -36.44 -47.14 6.03
N LEU A 22 -35.35 -46.46 6.38
CA LEU A 22 -34.63 -46.59 7.64
C LEU A 22 -34.94 -45.37 8.51
N THR A 23 -35.47 -45.60 9.70
CA THR A 23 -35.72 -44.55 10.70
C THR A 23 -34.65 -44.63 11.77
N LEU A 24 -33.93 -43.53 12.02
CA LEU A 24 -32.94 -43.40 13.08
C LEU A 24 -33.46 -42.51 14.20
N SER A 25 -33.36 -43.00 15.45
CA SER A 25 -33.75 -42.24 16.65
C SER A 25 -32.64 -41.33 17.18
N GLU A 26 -31.38 -41.68 16.90
CA GLU A 26 -30.16 -40.98 17.32
C GLU A 26 -29.19 -40.83 16.14
N PRO A 27 -28.24 -39.86 16.17
CA PRO A 27 -27.22 -39.77 15.14
C PRO A 27 -26.33 -41.01 15.14
N ALA A 28 -26.15 -41.62 13.96
CA ALA A 28 -25.42 -42.87 13.81
C ALA A 28 -24.73 -42.97 12.45
N THR A 29 -23.61 -43.69 12.42
CA THR A 29 -22.95 -44.09 11.18
C THR A 29 -23.55 -45.39 10.68
N VAL A 30 -24.16 -45.36 9.50
CA VAL A 30 -24.84 -46.52 8.90
C VAL A 30 -23.97 -47.09 7.78
N TYR A 31 -23.81 -48.41 7.79
CA TYR A 31 -23.13 -49.17 6.75
C TYR A 31 -24.12 -50.16 6.13
N LEU A 32 -24.30 -50.03 4.82
CA LEU A 32 -25.12 -50.87 3.97
C LEU A 32 -24.22 -51.85 3.21
N ASP A 33 -24.73 -53.04 2.87
CA ASP A 33 -24.03 -53.93 1.93
C ASP A 33 -23.81 -53.26 0.57
N GLU A 34 -22.82 -53.73 -0.19
CA GLU A 34 -22.38 -53.16 -1.48
C GLU A 34 -23.47 -52.98 -2.53
N CYS A 35 -24.58 -53.72 -2.42
CA CYS A 35 -25.71 -53.68 -3.35
C CYS A 35 -26.85 -52.76 -2.91
N MET A 36 -26.67 -52.02 -1.81
CA MET A 36 -27.61 -51.07 -1.23
C MET A 36 -26.95 -49.69 -1.12
N PHE A 37 -27.73 -48.63 -1.33
CA PHE A 37 -27.23 -47.25 -1.23
C PHE A 37 -28.33 -46.30 -0.82
N PHE A 38 -27.97 -45.21 -0.15
CA PHE A 38 -28.93 -44.15 0.18
C PHE A 38 -29.37 -43.41 -1.09
N GLU A 39 -30.66 -43.10 -1.22
CA GLU A 39 -31.21 -42.46 -2.41
C GLU A 39 -30.61 -41.07 -2.67
N HIS A 40 -30.29 -40.31 -1.62
CA HIS A 40 -29.82 -38.93 -1.72
C HIS A 40 -28.32 -38.81 -2.02
N SER A 41 -27.50 -39.70 -1.44
CA SER A 41 -26.03 -39.64 -1.57
C SER A 41 -25.45 -40.70 -2.50
N LEU A 42 -26.26 -41.73 -2.81
CA LEU A 42 -25.85 -42.92 -3.56
C LEU A 42 -24.66 -43.65 -2.91
N ASN A 43 -24.40 -43.42 -1.63
CA ASN A 43 -23.34 -44.06 -0.87
C ASN A 43 -23.88 -45.24 -0.08
N SER A 44 -23.03 -46.25 0.13
CA SER A 44 -23.32 -47.41 0.98
C SER A 44 -22.95 -47.17 2.45
N SER A 45 -22.28 -46.07 2.76
CA SER A 45 -22.01 -45.67 4.14
C SER A 45 -22.09 -44.16 4.30
N GLU A 46 -22.69 -43.72 5.40
CA GLU A 46 -22.87 -42.30 5.69
C GLU A 46 -23.08 -42.07 7.19
N ASN A 47 -22.66 -40.90 7.68
CA ASN A 47 -22.99 -40.45 9.02
C ASN A 47 -24.29 -39.64 8.96
N LEU A 48 -25.32 -40.15 9.63
CA LEU A 48 -26.69 -39.65 9.49
C LEU A 48 -27.18 -39.07 10.82
N ALA A 49 -27.95 -38.00 10.73
CA ALA A 49 -28.67 -37.43 11.87
C ALA A 49 -29.93 -38.27 12.19
N PRO A 50 -30.63 -38.03 13.31
CA PRO A 50 -31.94 -38.63 13.54
C PRO A 50 -32.92 -38.26 12.41
N GLY A 51 -33.66 -39.24 11.89
CA GLY A 51 -34.58 -39.00 10.78
C GLY A 51 -34.91 -40.24 9.95
N ASN A 52 -35.63 -40.00 8.85
CA ASN A 52 -36.05 -41.04 7.90
C ASN A 52 -35.18 -40.98 6.65
N TYR A 53 -34.57 -42.11 6.30
CA TYR A 53 -33.66 -42.26 5.17
C TYR A 53 -34.17 -43.32 4.21
N ARG A 54 -34.10 -43.03 2.92
CA ARG A 54 -34.52 -43.95 1.85
C ARG A 54 -33.31 -44.72 1.36
N ILE A 55 -33.36 -46.04 1.44
CA ILE A 55 -32.32 -46.94 0.96
C ILE A 55 -32.85 -47.65 -0.28
N VAL A 56 -32.08 -47.58 -1.36
CA VAL A 56 -32.41 -48.22 -2.63
C VAL A 56 -31.69 -49.56 -2.71
N LEU A 57 -32.45 -50.61 -3.01
CA LEU A 57 -31.92 -51.94 -3.28
C LEU A 57 -31.60 -52.07 -4.76
N SER A 58 -30.35 -52.35 -5.11
CA SER A 58 -30.02 -52.60 -6.52
C SER A 58 -30.69 -53.86 -7.05
N TYR A 59 -30.90 -53.94 -8.37
CA TYR A 59 -31.44 -55.13 -9.02
C TYR A 59 -30.53 -56.37 -8.90
N GLY A 60 -29.26 -56.18 -8.52
CA GLY A 60 -28.32 -57.26 -8.23
C GLY A 60 -28.28 -57.71 -6.76
N CYS A 61 -29.11 -57.11 -5.89
CA CYS A 61 -29.13 -57.41 -4.46
C CYS A 61 -30.06 -58.61 -4.21
N GLU A 62 -29.56 -59.72 -3.68
CA GLU A 62 -30.36 -60.91 -3.40
C GLU A 62 -29.92 -61.57 -2.09
N GLY A 63 -30.87 -62.19 -1.39
CA GLY A 63 -30.65 -62.93 -0.15
C GLY A 63 -30.70 -62.05 1.09
N PHE A 64 -30.18 -62.55 2.20
CA PHE A 64 -30.13 -61.81 3.46
C PHE A 64 -29.04 -60.74 3.39
N LYS A 65 -29.45 -59.48 3.56
CA LYS A 65 -28.56 -58.31 3.63
C LYS A 65 -28.53 -57.74 5.03
N SER A 66 -27.36 -57.23 5.40
CA SER A 66 -27.16 -56.63 6.71
C SER A 66 -27.00 -55.12 6.59
N ILE A 67 -27.67 -54.41 7.50
CA ILE A 67 -27.50 -52.98 7.70
C ILE A 67 -26.94 -52.82 9.10
N LEU A 68 -25.73 -52.26 9.18
CA LEU A 68 -25.03 -52.04 10.43
C LEU A 68 -25.16 -50.57 10.84
N VAL A 69 -25.74 -50.33 12.00
CA VAL A 69 -25.93 -48.99 12.56
C VAL A 69 -25.03 -48.85 13.78
N LYS A 70 -24.08 -47.90 13.72
CA LYS A 70 -23.15 -47.60 14.81
C LYS A 70 -23.48 -46.24 15.41
N GLY A 71 -24.12 -46.24 16.57
CA GLY A 71 -24.39 -45.04 17.37
C GLY A 71 -23.83 -45.20 18.78
N THR A 72 -24.65 -44.88 19.79
CA THR A 72 -24.36 -45.16 21.21
C THR A 72 -24.30 -46.66 21.50
N GLN A 73 -25.00 -47.46 20.71
CA GLN A 73 -24.91 -48.92 20.66
C GLN A 73 -24.75 -49.38 19.21
N GLU A 74 -24.28 -50.61 19.00
CA GLU A 74 -24.17 -51.22 17.68
C GLU A 74 -25.40 -52.11 17.43
N GLU A 75 -26.17 -51.79 16.40
CA GLU A 75 -27.37 -52.53 16.01
C GLU A 75 -27.19 -53.09 14.59
N ARG A 76 -27.51 -54.38 14.41
CA ARG A 76 -27.50 -55.03 13.10
C ARG A 76 -28.93 -55.39 12.71
N LEU A 77 -29.40 -54.78 11.64
CA LEU A 77 -30.69 -55.06 11.03
C LEU A 77 -30.49 -56.04 9.87
N ILE A 78 -31.39 -57.01 9.74
CA ILE A 78 -31.35 -58.02 8.67
C ILE A 78 -32.58 -57.82 7.77
N LEU A 79 -32.34 -57.76 6.47
CA LEU A 79 -33.36 -57.62 5.45
C LEU A 79 -33.28 -58.80 4.48
N GLU A 80 -34.40 -59.47 4.24
CA GLU A 80 -34.49 -60.48 3.18
C GLU A 80 -34.82 -59.79 1.84
N VAL A 81 -33.89 -59.84 0.88
CA VAL A 81 -34.12 -59.30 -0.47
C VAL A 81 -34.56 -60.42 -1.41
N LYS A 82 -35.82 -60.35 -1.83
CA LYS A 82 -36.44 -61.32 -2.73
C LYS A 82 -36.17 -60.94 -4.18
N LYS A 83 -35.81 -61.95 -4.97
CA LYS A 83 -35.63 -61.82 -6.40
C LYS A 83 -36.96 -61.50 -7.07
N LEU A 84 -36.97 -60.49 -7.94
CA LEU A 84 -38.16 -60.10 -8.69
C LEU A 84 -37.95 -60.49 -10.16
N GLY A 85 -38.33 -61.73 -10.52
CA GLY A 85 -38.25 -62.23 -11.90
C GLY A 85 -36.83 -62.41 -12.48
N ASN A 86 -36.75 -62.71 -13.78
CA ASN A 86 -35.49 -62.84 -14.52
C ASN A 86 -35.05 -61.47 -15.04
N PHE A 87 -34.49 -60.63 -14.17
CA PHE A 87 -33.81 -59.43 -14.64
C PHE A 87 -32.52 -59.81 -15.38
N SER A 88 -32.37 -59.28 -16.60
CA SER A 88 -31.15 -59.38 -17.40
C SER A 88 -29.99 -58.71 -16.68
N GLU A 89 -28.80 -59.31 -16.70
CA GLU A 89 -27.55 -58.72 -16.19
C GLU A 89 -27.31 -57.30 -16.72
N GLU A 90 -27.85 -56.98 -17.90
CA GLU A 90 -27.81 -55.66 -18.51
C GLU A 90 -28.49 -54.58 -17.67
N LEU A 91 -29.60 -54.90 -17.00
CA LEU A 91 -30.36 -53.94 -16.20
C LEU A 91 -29.58 -53.54 -14.94
N THR A 92 -28.92 -54.52 -14.31
CA THR A 92 -28.02 -54.30 -13.16
C THR A 92 -26.80 -53.48 -13.57
N LYS A 93 -26.22 -53.77 -14.75
CA LYS A 93 -25.09 -52.99 -15.28
C LYS A 93 -25.49 -51.55 -15.61
N LEU A 94 -26.67 -51.36 -16.20
CA LEU A 94 -27.22 -50.04 -16.51
C LEU A 94 -27.46 -49.22 -15.23
N GLN A 95 -28.02 -49.82 -14.19
CA GLN A 95 -28.23 -49.16 -12.90
C GLN A 95 -26.91 -48.72 -12.27
N LYS A 96 -25.88 -49.58 -12.28
CA LYS A 96 -24.53 -49.22 -11.79
C LYS A 96 -23.96 -48.03 -12.55
N ASN A 97 -24.05 -48.03 -13.87
CA ASN A 97 -23.56 -46.92 -14.69
C ASN A 97 -24.33 -45.63 -14.41
N LEU A 98 -25.65 -45.71 -14.21
CA LEU A 98 -26.49 -44.55 -13.89
C LEU A 98 -26.08 -43.91 -12.56
N ILE A 99 -25.81 -44.73 -11.53
CA ILE A 99 -25.31 -44.25 -10.24
C ILE A 99 -23.94 -43.57 -10.37
N LEU A 100 -23.02 -44.18 -11.12
CA LEU A 100 -21.69 -43.62 -11.37
C LEU A 100 -21.78 -42.26 -12.08
N LEU A 101 -22.60 -42.17 -13.13
CA LEU A 101 -22.84 -40.94 -13.87
C LEU A 101 -23.49 -39.86 -12.99
N GLN A 102 -24.45 -40.23 -12.13
CA GLN A 102 -25.06 -39.27 -11.20
C GLN A 102 -24.03 -38.72 -10.21
N LYS A 103 -23.17 -39.57 -9.63
CA LYS A 103 -22.09 -39.13 -8.74
C LYS A 103 -21.11 -38.19 -9.45
N GLU A 104 -20.73 -38.53 -10.68
CA GLU A 104 -19.85 -37.69 -11.48
C GLU A 104 -20.49 -36.32 -11.78
N ASN A 105 -21.78 -36.29 -12.10
CA ASN A 105 -22.50 -35.06 -12.38
C ASN A 105 -22.58 -34.13 -11.14
N GLU A 106 -22.88 -34.68 -9.95
CA GLU A 106 -22.88 -33.88 -8.70
C GLU A 106 -21.49 -33.35 -8.36
N ASN A 107 -20.43 -34.12 -8.61
CA ASN A 107 -19.05 -33.67 -8.45
C ASN A 107 -18.71 -32.54 -9.44
N LEU A 108 -19.06 -32.70 -10.71
CA LEU A 108 -18.85 -31.67 -11.73
C LEU A 108 -19.60 -30.38 -11.42
N LYS A 109 -20.85 -30.48 -10.95
CA LYS A 109 -21.64 -29.34 -10.49
C LYS A 109 -20.99 -28.61 -9.33
N SER A 110 -20.50 -29.36 -8.34
CA SER A 110 -19.78 -28.79 -7.19
C SER A 110 -18.50 -28.07 -7.62
N ARG A 111 -17.74 -28.66 -8.55
CA ARG A 111 -16.53 -28.04 -9.12
C ARG A 111 -16.87 -26.78 -9.92
N ALA A 112 -17.96 -26.78 -10.69
CA ALA A 112 -18.41 -25.62 -11.44
C ALA A 112 -18.76 -24.45 -10.51
N SER A 113 -19.50 -24.71 -9.43
CA SER A 113 -19.82 -23.68 -8.43
C SER A 113 -18.57 -23.11 -7.77
N TYR A 114 -17.61 -23.96 -7.40
CA TYR A 114 -16.33 -23.51 -6.83
C TYR A 114 -15.55 -22.62 -7.81
N LEU A 115 -15.44 -23.02 -9.08
CA LEU A 115 -14.77 -22.22 -10.11
C LEU A 115 -15.48 -20.88 -10.33
N GLN A 116 -16.81 -20.85 -10.28
CA GLN A 116 -17.57 -19.61 -10.39
C GLN A 116 -17.25 -18.65 -9.23
N SER A 117 -17.20 -19.13 -7.98
CA SER A 117 -16.79 -18.30 -6.85
C SER A 117 -15.36 -17.78 -6.98
N LEU A 118 -14.42 -18.57 -7.51
CA LEU A 118 -13.07 -18.11 -7.78
C LEU A 118 -13.03 -16.98 -8.82
N VAL A 119 -13.84 -17.08 -9.89
CA VAL A 119 -13.95 -16.03 -10.91
C VAL A 119 -14.49 -14.73 -10.30
N GLU A 120 -15.49 -14.81 -9.42
CA GLU A 120 -16.04 -13.65 -8.71
C GLU A 120 -14.98 -12.96 -7.83
N ILE A 121 -14.19 -13.74 -7.09
CA ILE A 121 -13.08 -13.23 -6.27
C ILE A 121 -12.02 -12.55 -7.15
N ILE A 122 -11.62 -13.19 -8.25
CA ILE A 122 -10.63 -12.63 -9.17
C ILE A 122 -11.14 -11.31 -9.77
N ASN A 123 -12.42 -11.23 -10.14
CA ASN A 123 -13.01 -10.00 -10.65
C ASN A 123 -13.00 -8.88 -9.61
N SER A 124 -13.32 -9.19 -8.34
CA SER A 124 -13.21 -8.21 -7.24
C SER A 124 -11.78 -7.69 -7.09
N ILE A 125 -10.80 -8.60 -7.06
CA ILE A 125 -9.38 -8.22 -6.94
C ILE A 125 -8.95 -7.35 -8.13
N ASN A 126 -9.40 -7.67 -9.34
CA ASN A 126 -9.08 -6.87 -10.53
C ASN A 126 -9.61 -5.44 -10.41
N VAL A 127 -10.85 -5.25 -9.94
CA VAL A 127 -11.43 -3.91 -9.72
C VAL A 127 -10.61 -3.12 -8.70
N ASP A 128 -10.28 -3.74 -7.55
CA ASP A 128 -9.48 -3.09 -6.51
C ASP A 128 -8.09 -2.67 -7.01
N LEU A 129 -7.46 -3.52 -7.85
CA LEU A 129 -6.17 -3.21 -8.46
C LEU A 129 -6.27 -2.05 -9.45
N TYR A 130 -7.33 -1.96 -10.25
CA TYR A 130 -7.55 -0.83 -11.15
C TYR A 130 -7.69 0.50 -10.39
N ASP A 131 -8.47 0.51 -9.32
CA ASP A 131 -8.64 1.70 -8.48
C ASP A 131 -7.31 2.13 -7.84
N ARG A 132 -6.51 1.16 -7.38
CA ARG A 132 -5.19 1.44 -6.81
C ARG A 132 -4.20 1.97 -7.85
N ILE A 133 -4.22 1.45 -9.08
CA ILE A 133 -3.40 1.97 -10.18
C ILE A 133 -3.79 3.42 -10.47
N LYS A 134 -5.09 3.72 -10.48
CA LYS A 134 -5.59 5.09 -10.73
C LYS A 134 -5.10 6.06 -9.66
N ASP A 135 -5.27 5.73 -8.38
CA ASP A 135 -4.80 6.57 -7.25
C ASP A 135 -3.28 6.79 -7.29
N LEU A 136 -2.49 5.74 -7.56
CA LEU A 136 -1.04 5.87 -7.69
C LEU A 136 -0.63 6.76 -8.88
N THR A 137 -1.38 6.68 -9.99
CA THR A 137 -1.14 7.52 -11.17
C THR A 137 -1.41 9.00 -10.84
N GLU A 138 -2.52 9.30 -10.16
CA GLU A 138 -2.86 10.65 -9.73
C GLU A 138 -1.83 11.21 -8.72
N LYS A 139 -1.37 10.40 -7.77
CA LYS A 139 -0.32 10.78 -6.82
C LYS A 139 1.01 11.07 -7.51
N ASN A 140 1.42 10.24 -8.47
CA ASN A 140 2.64 10.49 -9.25
C ASN A 140 2.54 11.78 -10.06
N ALA A 141 1.38 12.08 -10.65
CA ALA A 141 1.18 13.34 -11.38
C ALA A 141 1.35 14.56 -10.46
N LYS A 142 0.77 14.52 -9.25
CA LYS A 142 0.91 15.59 -8.24
C LYS A 142 2.37 15.76 -7.79
N LEU A 143 3.05 14.65 -7.47
CA LEU A 143 4.45 14.68 -7.05
C LEU A 143 5.36 15.24 -8.15
N ASN A 144 5.12 14.89 -9.41
CA ASN A 144 5.86 15.47 -10.54
C ASN A 144 5.63 16.97 -10.69
N GLN A 145 4.41 17.44 -10.44
CA GLN A 145 4.11 18.87 -10.46
C GLN A 145 4.82 19.61 -9.32
N GLU A 146 4.80 19.05 -8.11
CA GLU A 146 5.52 19.61 -6.94
C GLU A 146 7.04 19.64 -7.17
N LEU A 147 7.59 18.61 -7.81
CA LEU A 147 9.01 18.54 -8.19
C LEU A 147 9.39 19.69 -9.13
N GLU A 148 8.63 19.89 -10.20
CA GLU A 148 8.91 20.95 -11.18
C GLU A 148 8.73 22.35 -10.57
N PHE A 149 7.75 22.53 -9.69
CA PHE A 149 7.59 23.78 -8.93
C PHE A 149 8.81 24.06 -8.05
N THR A 150 9.23 23.08 -7.25
CA THR A 150 10.41 23.19 -6.36
C THR A 150 11.68 23.48 -7.16
N LYS A 151 11.84 22.85 -8.33
CA LYS A 151 12.97 23.08 -9.23
C LYS A 151 12.97 24.51 -9.79
N SER A 152 11.80 25.06 -10.11
CA SER A 152 11.66 26.44 -10.55
C SER A 152 12.05 27.43 -9.43
N GLU A 153 11.58 27.18 -8.20
CA GLU A 153 11.95 27.98 -7.03
C GLU A 153 13.46 27.95 -6.77
N LEU A 154 14.08 26.76 -6.86
CA LEU A 154 15.53 26.60 -6.73
C LEU A 154 16.29 27.41 -7.77
N GLN A 155 15.82 27.44 -9.03
CA GLN A 155 16.43 28.24 -10.09
C GLN A 155 16.28 29.75 -9.84
N ASN A 156 15.13 30.20 -9.31
CA ASN A 156 14.94 31.60 -8.92
C ASN A 156 15.90 31.98 -7.79
N CYS A 157 15.96 31.17 -6.73
CA CYS A 157 16.87 31.39 -5.61
C CYS A 157 18.34 31.41 -6.06
N SER A 158 18.73 30.51 -6.97
CA SER A 158 20.07 30.50 -7.56
C SER A 158 20.39 31.80 -8.31
N ARG A 159 19.43 32.33 -9.09
CA ARG A 159 19.58 33.63 -9.76
C ARG A 159 19.72 34.78 -8.76
N ASP A 160 18.94 34.76 -7.68
CA ASP A 160 19.00 35.78 -6.64
C ASP A 160 20.37 35.77 -5.93
N ILE A 161 20.91 34.59 -5.63
CA ILE A 161 22.26 34.43 -5.06
C ILE A 161 23.32 35.05 -5.97
N VAL A 162 23.26 34.77 -7.28
CA VAL A 162 24.21 35.36 -8.25
C VAL A 162 24.09 36.89 -8.26
N SER A 163 22.87 37.43 -8.28
CA SER A 163 22.64 38.89 -8.24
C SER A 163 23.17 39.52 -6.95
N MET A 164 22.94 38.89 -5.80
CA MET A 164 23.45 39.38 -4.52
C MET A 164 24.98 39.35 -4.46
N ASN A 165 25.61 38.29 -4.97
CA ASN A 165 27.07 38.20 -5.05
C ASN A 165 27.67 39.32 -5.93
N GLN A 166 27.03 39.64 -7.05
CA GLN A 166 27.43 40.78 -7.88
C GLN A 166 27.31 42.11 -7.13
N LYS A 167 26.21 42.33 -6.39
CA LYS A 167 26.04 43.53 -5.57
C LYS A 167 27.11 43.63 -4.49
N ILE A 168 27.43 42.53 -3.82
CA ILE A 168 28.51 42.47 -2.80
C ILE A 168 29.85 42.85 -3.43
N SER A 169 30.19 42.28 -4.59
CA SER A 169 31.43 42.59 -5.29
C SER A 169 31.52 44.08 -5.67
N ASN A 170 30.44 44.67 -6.18
CA ASN A 170 30.39 46.10 -6.49
C ASN A 170 30.54 46.98 -5.24
N LEU A 171 29.91 46.59 -4.12
CA LEU A 171 30.06 47.30 -2.86
C LEU A 171 31.50 47.22 -2.32
N GLN A 172 32.15 46.06 -2.43
CA GLN A 172 33.55 45.90 -2.05
C GLN A 172 34.46 46.81 -2.86
N LEU A 173 34.28 46.88 -4.18
CA LEU A 173 35.04 47.80 -5.04
C LEU A 173 34.85 49.26 -4.60
N ARG A 174 33.60 49.64 -4.31
CA ARG A 174 33.29 51.00 -3.88
C ARG A 174 33.87 51.34 -2.50
N ILE A 175 33.91 50.38 -1.58
CA ILE A 175 34.60 50.54 -0.30
C ILE A 175 36.09 50.79 -0.53
N SER A 176 36.76 49.97 -1.35
CA SER A 176 38.19 50.15 -1.65
C SER A 176 38.48 51.50 -2.33
N GLU A 177 37.59 51.97 -3.20
CA GLU A 177 37.71 53.29 -3.82
C GLU A 177 37.56 54.42 -2.79
N LEU A 178 36.56 54.32 -1.90
CA LEU A 178 36.35 55.29 -0.83
C LEU A 178 37.52 55.31 0.17
N GLU A 179 38.07 54.15 0.53
CA GLU A 179 39.27 54.04 1.37
C GLU A 179 40.47 54.74 0.73
N LYS A 180 40.69 54.51 -0.58
CA LYS A 180 41.76 55.18 -1.33
C LYS A 180 41.55 56.70 -1.34
N ASN A 181 40.36 57.16 -1.67
CA ASN A 181 40.04 58.59 -1.72
C ASN A 181 40.21 59.24 -0.34
N ASN A 182 39.80 58.57 0.74
CA ASN A 182 39.98 59.06 2.10
C ASN A 182 41.48 59.18 2.46
N SER A 183 42.30 58.19 2.07
CA SER A 183 43.75 58.25 2.28
C SER A 183 44.41 59.40 1.51
N GLU A 184 43.90 59.74 0.33
CA GLU A 184 44.39 60.85 -0.48
C GLU A 184 43.97 62.21 0.10
N LEU A 185 42.72 62.32 0.56
CA LEU A 185 42.21 63.47 1.31
C LEU A 185 43.02 63.71 2.58
N GLU A 186 43.37 62.67 3.34
CA GLU A 186 44.24 62.81 4.52
C GLU A 186 45.63 63.35 4.17
N ARG A 187 46.23 62.89 3.05
CA ARG A 187 47.53 63.40 2.58
C ARG A 187 47.45 64.86 2.16
N THR A 188 46.43 65.23 1.41
CA THR A 188 46.23 66.62 0.95
C THR A 188 45.93 67.55 2.13
N LEU A 189 45.16 67.10 3.12
CA LEU A 189 44.90 67.86 4.34
C LEU A 189 46.20 68.11 5.14
N LYS A 190 47.06 67.09 5.31
CA LYS A 190 48.37 67.26 5.95
C LYS A 190 49.26 68.25 5.19
N SER A 191 49.35 68.12 3.87
CA SER A 191 50.16 69.00 3.02
C SER A 191 49.67 70.45 3.03
N THR A 192 48.35 70.67 3.03
CA THR A 192 47.77 72.01 3.14
C THR A 192 47.96 72.60 4.53
N GLU A 193 47.88 71.81 5.59
CA GLU A 193 48.21 72.24 6.96
C GLU A 193 49.67 72.69 7.09
N GLU A 194 50.61 71.92 6.51
CA GLU A 194 52.03 72.28 6.44
C GLU A 194 52.25 73.58 5.64
N SER A 195 51.59 73.71 4.50
CA SER A 195 51.64 74.92 3.66
C SER A 195 51.08 76.14 4.39
N LEU A 196 50.00 75.97 5.15
CA LEU A 196 49.41 77.02 5.97
C LEU A 196 50.35 77.45 7.10
N LYS A 197 50.98 76.51 7.80
CA LYS A 197 52.00 76.80 8.83
C LYS A 197 53.18 77.58 8.24
N SER A 198 53.66 77.16 7.06
CA SER A 198 54.72 77.84 6.35
C SER A 198 54.32 79.26 5.92
N SER A 199 53.11 79.44 5.37
CA SER A 199 52.59 80.76 5.00
C SER A 199 52.41 81.67 6.22
N ALA A 200 51.95 81.15 7.35
CA ALA A 200 51.84 81.90 8.60
C ALA A 200 53.22 82.38 9.08
N PHE A 201 54.22 81.50 9.03
CA PHE A 201 55.62 81.84 9.35
C PHE A 201 56.18 82.93 8.42
N TYR A 202 55.98 82.80 7.09
CA TYR A 202 56.40 83.85 6.15
C TYR A 202 55.69 85.18 6.38
N SER A 203 54.40 85.15 6.73
CA SER A 203 53.65 86.36 7.07
C SER A 203 54.21 87.03 8.33
N GLU A 204 54.59 86.27 9.36
CA GLU A 204 55.26 86.81 10.55
C GLU A 204 56.63 87.40 10.23
N ILE A 205 57.45 86.71 9.44
CA ILE A 205 58.73 87.24 8.95
C ILE A 205 58.49 88.55 8.19
N PHE A 206 57.56 88.56 7.24
CA PHE A 206 57.27 89.74 6.44
C PHE A 206 56.82 90.93 7.31
N LYS A 207 55.95 90.69 8.31
CA LYS A 207 55.55 91.71 9.29
C LYS A 207 56.75 92.26 10.07
N ASN A 208 57.65 91.39 10.52
CA ASN A 208 58.85 91.82 11.24
C ASN A 208 59.85 92.56 10.34
N SER A 209 60.05 92.09 9.11
CA SER A 209 60.93 92.72 8.12
C SER A 209 60.39 94.07 7.65
N THR A 210 59.08 94.21 7.47
CA THR A 210 58.46 95.50 7.14
C THR A 210 58.59 96.49 8.29
N LEU A 211 58.36 96.07 9.54
CA LEU A 211 58.61 96.90 10.72
C LEU A 211 60.08 97.33 10.82
N LEU A 212 61.02 96.43 10.54
CA LEU A 212 62.45 96.72 10.54
C LEU A 212 62.84 97.67 9.39
N LEU A 213 62.30 97.48 8.19
CA LEU A 213 62.49 98.41 7.06
C LEU A 213 61.93 99.79 7.39
N ILE A 214 60.74 99.89 7.97
CA ILE A 214 60.16 101.16 8.43
C ILE A 214 61.09 101.80 9.48
N ALA A 215 61.58 101.03 10.46
CA ALA A 215 62.51 101.53 11.48
C ALA A 215 63.83 102.03 10.87
N ILE A 216 64.39 101.32 9.88
CA ILE A 216 65.60 101.74 9.15
C ILE A 216 65.32 103.02 8.36
N VAL A 217 64.22 103.10 7.61
CA VAL A 217 63.86 104.29 6.82
C VAL A 217 63.65 105.50 7.73
N VAL A 218 62.94 105.33 8.85
CA VAL A 218 62.78 106.38 9.88
C VAL A 218 64.12 106.77 10.48
N GLY A 219 65.00 105.81 10.78
CA GLY A 219 66.34 106.05 11.29
C GLY A 219 67.23 106.81 10.31
N ILE A 220 67.22 106.44 9.02
CA ILE A 220 67.93 107.14 7.94
C ILE A 220 67.38 108.56 7.80
N PHE A 221 66.06 108.73 7.81
CA PHE A 221 65.41 110.03 7.71
C PHE A 221 65.79 110.96 8.89
N LEU A 222 65.78 110.44 10.12
CA LEU A 222 66.25 111.16 11.31
C LEU A 222 67.74 111.50 11.25
N ALA A 223 68.59 110.60 10.73
CA ALA A 223 70.02 110.86 10.55
C ALA A 223 70.28 111.95 9.49
N PHE A 224 69.49 111.98 8.41
CA PHE A 224 69.52 113.06 7.42
C PHE A 224 69.08 114.40 8.02
N LEU A 225 68.01 114.42 8.84
CA LEU A 225 67.56 115.62 9.55
C LEU A 225 68.59 116.18 10.54
N ARG A 226 69.44 115.32 11.13
CA ARG A 226 70.50 115.74 12.07
C ARG A 226 71.73 116.35 11.38
N ARG A 227 71.90 116.12 10.07
CA ARG A 227 73.07 116.56 9.29
C ARG A 227 72.88 117.93 8.62
N TYR A 228 71.66 118.47 8.66
CA TYR A 228 71.31 119.84 8.31
C TYR A 228 71.10 120.66 9.58
#